data_AF-A0AB34H6B3-F1
#
_entry.id   AF-A0AB34H6B3-F1
#
_cell.length_a   1.000
_cell.length_b   1.000
_cell.length_c   1.000
_cell.angle_alpha   90.00
_cell.angle_beta   90.00
_cell.angle_gamma   90.00
#
_symmetry.space_group_name_H-M   'P 1'
#
loop_
_entity.id
_entity.type
_entity.pdbx_description
1 polymer ?
#
loop_
_entity_poly.entity_id
_entity_poly.type
_entity_poly.pdbx_seq_one_letter_code
_entity_poly.pdbx_strand_id
1 'polypeptide(L)'
;MFLPTLLHQATEEQQERFFMPAWNLEIIGTYAQTEMGHVGKTSNHAIVLAQLITQGKCYGLHAFIVPIRELGTHKPLPGITVGDIGPKFGYDEMDNGYLKMDNYRIPRENMLMKHAQVKPDGTYVKPLSNKLTYGTMVFIRSFLVGESARCLSKACTIAIRYSAVRHQSEITPGEPEPQILDYQTQQYKLFPLLATAYAFQFVGAYMKETYHRINEDISQGDLSELPELHALAAGLKAFTSWTTNTGIEACRMACGGHGYSHCSGLPNIYVNFTPTCTFEGENTVMMLQTARFLMKSYDQVHSGKLVCGMVSYLNDLPSQHIQPQQVAVWPTVVDINSPDSLTEAYKLRAARLVEIAAKNLQTEVIHRKSKEVAWNLTSVDLVQASEAHCHYVAVKLFSEKLLQIQEKSIQAVLRNLCLLYSLYGISRNAGDFLQGSIMTESQITQVNERIKELLTVIRPDAVALVDAFDFQDVTLGSVLGRYDGNVYENLFEWAKKSPLNKTEVHESYHKYLKSLQSKL
;
A
#
# COMPACT_ATOMS: atom_id res chain seq x y z
N MET A 1 11.30 2.60 -12.18
CA MET A 1 11.39 1.19 -12.65
C MET A 1 12.58 0.93 -13.55
N PHE A 2 12.74 1.64 -14.66
CA PHE A 2 13.80 1.36 -15.66
C PHE A 2 15.23 1.27 -15.07
N LEU A 3 15.71 2.35 -14.43
CA LEU A 3 17.06 2.38 -13.84
C LEU A 3 17.29 1.31 -12.76
N PRO A 4 16.40 1.12 -11.75
CA PRO A 4 16.54 0.01 -10.81
C PRO A 4 16.60 -1.36 -11.47
N THR A 5 15.81 -1.61 -12.52
CA THR A 5 15.86 -2.89 -13.24
C THR A 5 17.22 -3.09 -13.92
N LEU A 6 17.78 -2.06 -14.55
CA LEU A 6 19.12 -2.13 -15.14
C LEU A 6 20.18 -2.44 -14.06
N LEU A 7 20.18 -1.70 -12.96
CA LEU A 7 21.14 -1.90 -11.87
C LEU A 7 21.10 -3.33 -11.29
N HIS A 8 19.90 -3.89 -11.15
CA HIS A 8 19.72 -5.18 -10.49
C HIS A 8 19.77 -6.39 -11.43
N GLN A 9 19.42 -6.23 -12.72
CA GLN A 9 19.24 -7.36 -13.65
C GLN A 9 20.13 -7.30 -14.90
N ALA A 10 20.79 -6.17 -15.17
CA ALA A 10 21.73 -6.05 -16.29
C ALA A 10 23.13 -6.50 -15.87
N THR A 11 23.89 -7.07 -16.81
CA THR A 11 25.33 -7.33 -16.66
C THR A 11 26.11 -6.00 -16.64
N GLU A 12 27.37 -6.01 -16.24
CA GLU A 12 28.21 -4.80 -16.21
C GLU A 12 28.28 -4.12 -17.58
N GLU A 13 28.56 -4.88 -18.65
CA GLU A 13 28.55 -4.38 -20.04
C GLU A 13 27.21 -3.75 -20.44
N GLN A 14 26.09 -4.32 -19.99
CA GLN A 14 24.76 -3.77 -20.26
C GLN A 14 24.51 -2.48 -19.47
N GLN A 15 25.02 -2.38 -18.24
CA GLN A 15 24.94 -1.16 -17.44
C GLN A 15 25.74 -0.03 -18.10
N GLU A 16 26.95 -0.30 -18.58
CA GLU A 16 27.72 0.70 -19.33
C GLU A 16 26.94 1.21 -20.56
N ARG A 17 26.30 0.31 -21.30
CA ARG A 17 25.57 0.64 -22.53
C ARG A 17 24.25 1.37 -22.30
N PHE A 18 23.49 1.02 -21.25
CA PHE A 18 22.12 1.50 -21.08
C PHE A 18 21.89 2.29 -19.80
N PHE A 19 22.62 1.99 -18.71
CA PHE A 19 22.45 2.71 -17.44
C PHE A 19 23.06 4.10 -17.51
N MET A 20 24.30 4.25 -17.99
CA MET A 20 24.95 5.57 -18.05
C MET A 20 24.23 6.55 -18.98
N PRO A 21 23.79 6.16 -20.20
CA PRO A 21 22.95 7.01 -21.03
C PRO A 21 21.54 7.23 -20.46
N ALA A 22 21.03 6.32 -19.62
CA ALA A 22 19.76 6.58 -18.94
C ALA A 22 19.91 7.52 -17.74
N TRP A 23 21.07 7.52 -17.09
CA TRP A 23 21.40 8.38 -15.97
C TRP A 23 21.54 9.86 -16.40
N ASN A 24 22.12 10.11 -17.58
CA ASN A 24 22.25 11.45 -18.14
C ASN A 24 21.04 11.90 -18.99
N LEU A 25 19.94 11.13 -18.99
CA LEU A 25 18.70 11.37 -19.75
C LEU A 25 18.83 11.34 -21.29
N GLU A 26 19.93 10.83 -21.84
CA GLU A 26 20.03 10.52 -23.26
C GLU A 26 19.04 9.40 -23.65
N ILE A 27 18.94 8.39 -22.78
CA ILE A 27 17.90 7.36 -22.82
C ILE A 27 16.84 7.69 -21.78
N ILE A 28 15.59 7.85 -22.23
CA ILE A 28 14.44 7.96 -21.34
C ILE A 28 13.70 6.62 -21.41
N GLY A 29 13.85 5.85 -20.34
CA GLY A 29 13.39 4.47 -20.28
C GLY A 29 12.13 4.28 -19.45
N THR A 30 11.32 3.29 -19.85
CA THR A 30 10.14 2.87 -19.10
C THR A 30 10.09 1.36 -18.92
N TYR A 31 9.20 0.89 -18.06
CA TYR A 31 8.85 -0.51 -17.96
C TYR A 31 7.52 -0.74 -18.67
N ALA A 32 7.48 -1.71 -19.58
CA ALA A 32 6.32 -1.98 -20.41
C ALA A 32 5.95 -3.46 -20.34
N GLN A 33 4.67 -3.72 -20.11
CA GLN A 33 4.05 -4.96 -20.57
C GLN A 33 3.52 -4.68 -21.98
N THR A 34 3.43 -5.71 -22.81
CA THR A 34 2.75 -5.57 -24.10
C THR A 34 1.32 -5.06 -23.86
N GLU A 35 0.84 -4.16 -24.72
CA GLU A 35 -0.50 -3.51 -24.65
C GLU A 35 -0.64 -2.28 -23.74
N MET A 36 -0.10 -2.25 -22.51
CA MET A 36 -0.18 -1.09 -21.60
C MET A 36 1.10 -0.86 -20.78
N GLY A 37 1.61 0.38 -20.72
CA GLY A 37 2.78 0.78 -19.93
C GLY A 37 3.00 2.30 -19.91
N HIS A 38 4.02 2.84 -19.24
CA HIS A 38 4.32 4.28 -19.29
C HIS A 38 5.11 4.64 -20.56
N VAL A 39 4.55 4.35 -21.75
CA VAL A 39 5.22 4.43 -23.07
C VAL A 39 4.66 5.54 -23.97
N GLY A 40 3.68 6.32 -23.51
CA GLY A 40 2.79 7.09 -24.37
C GLY A 40 3.52 8.06 -25.30
N LYS A 41 4.34 8.94 -24.74
CA LYS A 41 4.98 10.05 -25.44
C LYS A 41 6.42 10.32 -25.00
N THR A 42 6.81 9.94 -23.79
CA THR A 42 8.09 10.36 -23.20
C THR A 42 9.23 9.40 -23.52
N SER A 43 9.03 8.09 -23.35
CA SER A 43 10.14 7.12 -23.42
C SER A 43 10.59 6.83 -24.85
N ASN A 44 11.92 6.75 -25.01
CA ASN A 44 12.58 6.31 -26.24
C ASN A 44 13.07 4.85 -26.15
N HIS A 45 13.18 4.30 -24.94
CA HIS A 45 13.45 2.88 -24.68
C HIS A 45 12.45 2.31 -23.68
N ALA A 46 12.20 1.00 -23.76
CA ALA A 46 11.38 0.28 -22.80
C ALA A 46 12.05 -1.04 -22.40
N ILE A 47 11.96 -1.40 -21.12
CA ILE A 47 12.16 -2.78 -20.67
C ILE A 47 10.83 -3.50 -20.87
N VAL A 48 10.80 -4.41 -21.84
CA VAL A 48 9.64 -5.21 -22.21
C VAL A 48 9.73 -6.58 -21.58
N LEU A 49 8.69 -7.01 -20.87
CA LEU A 49 8.52 -8.41 -20.50
C LEU A 49 7.89 -9.21 -21.64
N ALA A 50 8.56 -10.28 -22.06
CA ALA A 50 8.06 -11.18 -23.09
C ALA A 50 8.40 -12.64 -22.79
N GLN A 51 7.64 -13.57 -23.38
CA GLN A 51 7.94 -15.00 -23.31
C GLN A 51 9.24 -15.27 -24.10
N LEU A 52 10.27 -15.74 -23.41
CA LEU A 52 11.53 -16.13 -24.06
C LEU A 52 11.33 -17.45 -24.79
N ILE A 53 11.48 -17.44 -26.11
CA ILE A 53 11.43 -18.63 -26.96
C ILE A 53 12.80 -18.80 -27.63
N THR A 54 13.45 -19.93 -27.41
CA THR A 54 14.69 -20.31 -28.10
C THR A 54 14.70 -21.81 -28.38
N GLN A 55 15.26 -22.21 -29.52
CA GLN A 55 15.32 -23.62 -29.96
C GLN A 55 13.95 -24.34 -29.88
N GLY A 56 12.87 -23.64 -30.24
CA GLY A 56 11.50 -24.17 -30.23
C GLY A 56 10.87 -24.36 -28.83
N LYS A 57 11.55 -23.92 -27.75
CA LYS A 57 11.04 -24.04 -26.38
C LYS A 57 10.81 -22.68 -25.73
N CYS A 58 9.70 -22.57 -25.00
CA CYS A 58 9.38 -21.42 -24.16
C CYS A 58 9.99 -21.59 -22.76
N TYR A 59 10.65 -20.53 -22.27
CA TYR A 59 11.32 -20.49 -20.96
C TYR A 59 10.69 -19.48 -19.99
N GLY A 60 9.49 -18.98 -20.30
CA GLY A 60 8.78 -18.03 -19.45
C GLY A 60 9.18 -16.57 -19.69
N LEU A 61 8.65 -15.68 -18.86
CA LEU A 61 8.85 -14.24 -18.96
C LEU A 61 10.30 -13.84 -18.67
N HIS A 62 10.86 -13.04 -19.57
CA HIS A 62 12.16 -12.39 -19.44
C HIS A 62 12.06 -10.92 -19.85
N ALA A 63 13.02 -10.12 -19.39
CA ALA A 63 13.08 -8.69 -19.63
C ALA A 63 14.06 -8.37 -20.77
N PHE A 64 13.62 -7.52 -21.70
CA PHE A 64 14.36 -7.12 -22.89
C PHE A 64 14.37 -5.60 -23.02
N ILE A 65 15.53 -5.00 -23.27
CA ILE A 65 15.65 -3.57 -23.55
C ILE A 65 15.33 -3.33 -25.02
N VAL A 66 14.25 -2.60 -25.29
CA VAL A 66 13.75 -2.35 -26.64
C VAL A 66 13.80 -0.85 -26.92
N PRO A 67 14.61 -0.39 -27.90
CA PRO A 67 14.47 0.97 -28.42
C PRO A 67 13.13 1.08 -29.14
N ILE A 68 12.31 2.06 -28.76
CA ILE A 68 10.96 2.28 -29.30
C ILE A 68 10.84 3.56 -30.12
N ARG A 69 11.77 4.51 -29.94
CA ARG A 69 11.86 5.76 -30.72
C ARG A 69 13.30 6.06 -31.11
N GLU A 70 13.46 6.72 -32.25
CA GLU A 70 14.75 7.22 -32.71
C GLU A 70 15.24 8.35 -31.78
N LEU A 71 16.51 8.31 -31.38
CA LEU A 71 17.13 9.38 -30.59
C LEU A 71 17.23 10.66 -31.44
N GLY A 72 17.00 11.82 -30.82
CA GLY A 72 17.03 13.13 -31.49
C GLY A 72 15.72 13.50 -32.20
N THR A 73 15.15 12.61 -33.03
CA THR A 73 13.87 12.89 -33.74
C THR A 73 12.63 12.49 -32.94
N HIS A 74 12.79 11.55 -32.01
CA HIS A 74 11.73 10.96 -31.18
C HIS A 74 10.59 10.27 -31.94
N LYS A 75 10.79 10.03 -33.24
CA LYS A 75 9.84 9.29 -34.08
C LYS A 75 9.83 7.80 -33.68
N PRO A 76 8.66 7.13 -33.65
CA PRO A 76 8.61 5.69 -33.46
C PRO A 76 9.47 4.95 -34.49
N LEU A 77 10.22 3.93 -34.05
CA LEU A 77 11.05 3.12 -34.95
C LEU A 77 10.18 2.21 -35.84
N PRO A 78 10.67 1.78 -37.03
CA PRO A 78 9.93 0.88 -37.91
C PRO A 78 9.48 -0.40 -37.18
N GLY A 79 8.20 -0.77 -37.33
CA GLY A 79 7.60 -1.91 -36.62
C GLY A 79 7.12 -1.62 -35.19
N ILE A 80 7.32 -0.40 -34.68
CA ILE A 80 6.79 0.05 -33.39
C ILE A 80 5.54 0.89 -33.59
N THR A 81 4.45 0.53 -32.90
CA THR A 81 3.25 1.37 -32.77
C THR A 81 3.10 1.76 -31.30
N VAL A 82 3.03 3.05 -31.00
CA VAL A 82 3.02 3.57 -29.63
C VAL A 82 2.18 4.85 -29.52
N GLY A 83 1.46 5.01 -28.41
CA GLY A 83 0.64 6.19 -28.15
C GLY A 83 0.06 6.20 -26.74
N ASP A 84 -0.65 7.26 -26.39
CA ASP A 84 -1.30 7.45 -25.08
C ASP A 84 -2.64 6.66 -25.02
N ILE A 85 -3.03 6.20 -23.82
CA ILE A 85 -4.28 5.43 -23.62
C ILE A 85 -5.52 6.30 -23.40
N GLY A 86 -5.36 7.62 -23.23
CA GLY A 86 -6.43 8.57 -22.99
C GLY A 86 -6.62 8.96 -21.51
N PRO A 87 -7.70 9.72 -21.23
CA PRO A 87 -7.99 10.20 -19.88
C PRO A 87 -8.30 9.05 -18.92
N LYS A 88 -7.95 9.26 -17.65
CA LYS A 88 -8.05 8.28 -16.58
C LYS A 88 -8.83 8.89 -15.41
N PHE A 89 -8.97 8.16 -14.31
CA PHE A 89 -9.62 8.72 -13.11
C PHE A 89 -8.76 9.80 -12.43
N GLY A 90 -7.43 9.64 -12.50
CA GLY A 90 -6.39 10.60 -12.11
C GLY A 90 -5.13 10.30 -12.93
N TYR A 91 -3.94 10.74 -12.51
CA TYR A 91 -2.70 10.57 -13.28
C TYR A 91 -2.75 11.24 -14.67
N ASP A 92 -3.41 12.39 -14.79
CA ASP A 92 -3.55 13.09 -16.08
C ASP A 92 -2.21 13.59 -16.62
N GLU A 93 -1.27 13.89 -15.73
CA GLU A 93 0.09 14.30 -16.06
C GLU A 93 0.98 13.14 -16.56
N MET A 94 0.52 11.89 -16.42
CA MET A 94 1.27 10.70 -16.78
C MET A 94 0.83 10.15 -18.13
N ASP A 95 1.80 9.95 -19.03
CA ASP A 95 1.61 9.43 -20.38
C ASP A 95 1.55 7.89 -20.40
N ASN A 96 0.62 7.33 -19.64
CA ASN A 96 0.26 5.92 -19.77
C ASN A 96 -0.12 5.64 -21.24
N GLY A 97 0.53 4.64 -21.83
CA GLY A 97 0.47 4.38 -23.25
C GLY A 97 0.35 2.90 -23.59
N TYR A 98 0.16 2.65 -24.88
CA TYR A 98 0.16 1.33 -25.48
C TYR A 98 1.43 1.12 -26.31
N LEU A 99 1.88 -0.14 -26.40
CA LEU A 99 3.01 -0.54 -27.24
C LEU A 99 2.68 -1.83 -27.99
N LYS A 100 2.79 -1.77 -29.32
CA LYS A 100 2.75 -2.94 -30.23
C LYS A 100 4.06 -3.01 -31.00
N MET A 101 4.61 -4.22 -31.10
CA MET A 101 5.84 -4.54 -31.82
C MET A 101 5.51 -5.55 -32.91
N ASP A 102 5.66 -5.17 -34.18
CA ASP A 102 5.45 -6.05 -35.32
C ASP A 102 6.78 -6.67 -35.75
N ASN A 103 7.01 -7.92 -35.29
CA ASN A 103 8.22 -8.70 -35.58
C ASN A 103 9.53 -7.89 -35.39
N TYR A 104 9.53 -7.01 -34.39
CA TYR A 104 10.60 -6.07 -34.13
C TYR A 104 11.87 -6.79 -33.66
N ARG A 105 13.01 -6.43 -34.25
CA ARG A 105 14.29 -7.09 -34.00
C ARG A 105 15.16 -6.24 -33.07
N ILE A 106 15.73 -6.88 -32.05
CA ILE A 106 16.74 -6.31 -31.17
C ILE A 106 17.97 -7.23 -31.11
N PRO A 107 19.16 -6.70 -30.79
CA PRO A 107 20.33 -7.53 -30.51
C PRO A 107 20.07 -8.52 -29.36
N ARG A 108 20.74 -9.67 -29.38
CA ARG A 108 20.64 -10.70 -28.32
C ARG A 108 21.03 -10.12 -26.96
N GLU A 109 22.04 -9.24 -26.96
CA GLU A 109 22.61 -8.56 -25.80
C GLU A 109 21.64 -7.57 -25.14
N ASN A 110 20.47 -7.33 -25.74
CA ASN A 110 19.42 -6.51 -25.13
C ASN A 110 18.55 -7.29 -24.13
N MET A 111 18.64 -8.62 -24.08
CA MET A 111 18.02 -9.42 -23.00
C MET A 111 18.78 -9.20 -21.69
N LEU A 112 18.12 -8.89 -20.58
CA LEU A 112 18.79 -8.72 -19.28
C LEU A 112 19.34 -10.06 -18.77
N MET A 113 20.67 -10.21 -18.75
CA MET A 113 21.34 -11.51 -18.64
C MET A 113 22.06 -11.79 -17.32
N LYS A 114 21.88 -10.96 -16.28
CA LYS A 114 22.59 -11.17 -15.00
C LYS A 114 22.25 -12.49 -14.32
N HIS A 115 21.00 -12.94 -14.42
CA HIS A 115 20.54 -14.17 -13.76
C HIS A 115 20.29 -15.32 -14.74
N ALA A 116 19.70 -15.05 -15.90
CA ALA A 116 19.41 -16.06 -16.94
C ALA A 116 20.07 -15.63 -18.25
N GLN A 117 20.61 -16.57 -19.03
CA GLN A 117 21.36 -16.22 -20.25
C GLN A 117 20.87 -17.01 -21.47
N VAL A 118 21.03 -16.43 -22.65
CA VAL A 118 20.88 -17.11 -23.93
C VAL A 118 22.19 -16.97 -24.69
N LYS A 119 22.88 -18.08 -24.93
CA LYS A 119 24.15 -18.09 -25.68
C LYS A 119 23.92 -17.78 -27.17
N PRO A 120 24.97 -17.43 -27.94
CA PRO A 120 24.85 -17.16 -29.37
C PRO A 120 24.24 -18.29 -30.21
N ASP A 121 24.40 -19.55 -29.77
CA ASP A 121 23.81 -20.75 -30.38
C ASP A 121 22.33 -20.99 -29.98
N GLY A 122 21.75 -20.10 -29.16
CA GLY A 122 20.40 -20.20 -28.63
C GLY A 122 20.29 -21.05 -27.35
N THR A 123 21.39 -21.57 -26.81
CA THR A 123 21.35 -22.39 -25.57
C THR A 123 20.97 -21.53 -24.37
N TYR A 124 19.92 -21.94 -23.64
CA TYR A 124 19.44 -21.27 -22.43
C TYR A 124 20.20 -21.73 -21.17
N VAL A 125 20.63 -20.77 -20.35
CA VAL A 125 21.25 -20.99 -19.03
C VAL A 125 20.31 -20.43 -17.96
N LYS A 126 19.83 -21.30 -17.07
CA LYS A 126 18.86 -20.96 -16.02
C LYS A 126 19.51 -20.18 -14.85
N PRO A 127 18.73 -19.35 -14.13
CA PRO A 127 19.21 -18.67 -12.92
C PRO A 127 19.41 -19.62 -11.74
N LEU A 128 20.21 -19.18 -10.76
CA LEU A 128 20.39 -19.87 -9.47
C LEU A 128 19.05 -20.06 -8.74
N SER A 129 18.19 -19.05 -8.80
CA SER A 129 16.82 -19.09 -8.29
C SER A 129 15.91 -18.26 -9.17
N ASN A 130 14.74 -18.82 -9.52
CA ASN A 130 13.69 -18.08 -10.22
C ASN A 130 13.16 -16.90 -9.40
N LYS A 131 13.50 -16.78 -8.12
CA LYS A 131 13.05 -15.66 -7.27
C LYS A 131 13.89 -14.39 -7.40
N LEU A 132 15.13 -14.51 -7.89
CA LEU A 132 16.04 -13.36 -8.07
C LEU A 132 15.51 -12.37 -9.12
N THR A 133 14.74 -12.86 -10.09
CA THR A 133 14.09 -12.02 -11.11
C THR A 133 13.00 -11.11 -10.53
N TYR A 134 12.50 -11.36 -9.31
CA TYR A 134 11.49 -10.52 -8.65
C TYR A 134 12.09 -9.40 -7.78
N GLY A 135 13.41 -9.28 -7.67
CA GLY A 135 14.05 -8.31 -6.76
C GLY A 135 13.58 -6.86 -6.95
N THR A 136 13.39 -6.43 -8.20
CA THR A 136 12.86 -5.09 -8.51
C THR A 136 11.39 -4.92 -8.09
N MET A 137 10.57 -5.96 -8.25
CA MET A 137 9.15 -5.92 -7.86
C MET A 137 8.99 -5.80 -6.34
N VAL A 138 9.80 -6.56 -5.60
CA VAL A 138 9.83 -6.50 -4.13
C VAL A 138 10.27 -5.11 -3.64
N PHE A 139 11.24 -4.48 -4.32
CA PHE A 139 11.67 -3.10 -4.03
C PHE A 139 10.52 -2.11 -4.13
N ILE A 140 9.78 -2.12 -5.25
CA ILE A 140 8.69 -1.17 -5.44
C ILE A 140 7.57 -1.41 -4.44
N ARG A 141 7.23 -2.68 -4.15
CA ARG A 141 6.22 -3.00 -3.13
C ARG A 141 6.62 -2.45 -1.76
N SER A 142 7.89 -2.56 -1.38
CA SER A 142 8.41 -1.94 -0.16
C SER A 142 8.23 -0.41 -0.15
N PHE A 143 8.52 0.25 -1.27
CA PHE A 143 8.31 1.70 -1.41
C PHE A 143 6.82 2.10 -1.34
N LEU A 144 5.91 1.33 -1.94
CA LEU A 144 4.47 1.58 -1.94
C LEU A 144 3.84 1.57 -0.55
N VAL A 145 4.42 0.82 0.40
CA VAL A 145 4.02 0.85 1.81
C VAL A 145 4.29 2.24 2.41
N GLY A 146 5.48 2.80 2.19
CA GLY A 146 5.83 4.15 2.62
C GLY A 146 4.99 5.23 1.93
N GLU A 147 4.69 5.07 0.64
CA GLU A 147 3.79 5.98 -0.08
C GLU A 147 2.36 5.95 0.47
N SER A 148 1.89 4.77 0.92
CA SER A 148 0.60 4.63 1.59
C SER A 148 0.56 5.41 2.91
N ALA A 149 1.65 5.39 3.68
CA ALA A 149 1.79 6.22 4.87
C ALA A 149 1.74 7.72 4.51
N ARG A 150 2.59 8.14 3.56
CA ARG A 150 2.72 9.55 3.14
C ARG A 150 1.40 10.13 2.65
N CYS A 151 0.65 9.40 1.81
CA CYS A 151 -0.62 9.88 1.27
C CYS A 151 -1.73 9.92 2.34
N LEU A 152 -1.76 8.95 3.27
CA LEU A 152 -2.68 9.01 4.41
C LEU A 152 -2.35 10.20 5.33
N SER A 153 -1.07 10.43 5.62
CA SER A 153 -0.62 11.58 6.42
C SER A 153 -1.05 12.91 5.79
N LYS A 154 -0.92 13.07 4.46
CA LYS A 154 -1.41 14.28 3.77
C LYS A 154 -2.92 14.47 3.95
N ALA A 155 -3.70 13.41 3.75
CA ALA A 155 -5.15 13.47 3.88
C ALA A 155 -5.58 13.79 5.33
N CYS A 156 -4.96 13.13 6.31
CA CYS A 156 -5.17 13.40 7.73
C CYS A 156 -4.79 14.84 8.09
N THR A 157 -3.68 15.37 7.58
CA THR A 157 -3.25 16.76 7.81
C THR A 157 -4.31 17.75 7.36
N ILE A 158 -4.82 17.58 6.14
CA ILE A 158 -5.87 18.44 5.60
C ILE A 158 -7.13 18.35 6.46
N ALA A 159 -7.60 17.14 6.74
CA ALA A 159 -8.86 16.95 7.45
C ALA A 159 -8.80 17.43 8.91
N ILE A 160 -7.69 17.19 9.61
CA ILE A 160 -7.53 17.57 11.01
C ILE A 160 -7.36 19.08 11.15
N ARG A 161 -6.50 19.72 10.33
CA ARG A 161 -6.39 21.20 10.33
C ARG A 161 -7.73 21.85 10.01
N TYR A 162 -8.42 21.39 8.95
CA TYR A 162 -9.73 21.91 8.61
C TYR A 162 -10.77 21.68 9.72
N SER A 163 -10.72 20.54 10.41
CA SER A 163 -11.64 20.26 11.52
C SER A 163 -11.41 21.15 12.74
N ALA A 164 -10.20 21.66 12.93
CA ALA A 164 -9.89 22.67 13.94
C ALA A 164 -10.30 24.09 13.50
N VAL A 165 -10.45 24.36 12.20
CA VAL A 165 -10.89 25.67 11.69
C VAL A 165 -12.41 25.75 11.53
N ARG A 166 -13.06 24.63 11.17
CA ARG A 166 -14.49 24.60 10.88
C ARG A 166 -15.29 24.55 12.18
N HIS A 167 -16.20 25.49 12.34
CA HIS A 167 -17.23 25.47 13.37
C HIS A 167 -18.58 25.13 12.74
N GLN A 168 -19.36 24.25 13.35
CA GLN A 168 -20.69 23.90 12.85
C GLN A 168 -21.53 23.20 13.92
N SER A 169 -22.83 23.55 14.00
CA SER A 169 -23.82 22.97 14.91
C SER A 169 -23.52 23.27 16.38
N GLU A 170 -24.23 22.64 17.31
CA GLU A 170 -24.08 22.88 18.74
C GLU A 170 -23.83 21.56 19.49
N ILE A 171 -23.02 21.61 20.54
CA ILE A 171 -22.91 20.53 21.55
C ILE A 171 -23.83 20.86 22.73
N THR A 172 -23.68 22.09 23.23
CA THR A 172 -24.50 22.64 24.31
C THR A 172 -25.43 23.70 23.73
N PRO A 173 -26.76 23.57 23.88
CA PRO A 173 -27.70 24.55 23.35
C PRO A 173 -27.42 25.97 23.85
N GLY A 174 -27.31 26.92 22.92
CA GLY A 174 -27.10 28.34 23.22
C GLY A 174 -25.63 28.77 23.41
N GLU A 175 -24.67 27.84 23.32
CA GLU A 175 -23.24 28.17 23.24
C GLU A 175 -22.83 28.42 21.77
N PRO A 176 -21.72 29.15 21.52
CA PRO A 176 -21.17 29.29 20.17
C PRO A 176 -20.87 27.94 19.53
N GLU A 177 -21.01 27.86 18.20
CA GLU A 177 -20.71 26.64 17.44
C GLU A 177 -19.27 26.19 17.74
N PRO A 178 -19.03 24.94 18.22
CA PRO A 178 -17.70 24.47 18.54
C PRO A 178 -16.94 24.07 17.28
N GLN A 179 -15.63 23.88 17.42
CA GLN A 179 -14.82 23.27 16.35
C GLN A 179 -15.38 21.88 16.05
N ILE A 180 -15.51 21.51 14.77
CA ILE A 180 -16.07 20.19 14.45
C ILE A 180 -15.18 19.05 14.97
N LEU A 181 -13.89 19.31 15.23
CA LEU A 181 -12.98 18.37 15.88
C LEU A 181 -13.34 18.08 17.34
N ASP A 182 -14.22 18.85 17.98
CA ASP A 182 -14.71 18.58 19.34
C ASP A 182 -15.77 17.48 19.40
N TYR A 183 -16.42 17.18 18.28
CA TYR A 183 -17.35 16.06 18.21
C TYR A 183 -16.63 14.72 18.25
N GLN A 184 -17.03 13.84 19.17
CA GLN A 184 -16.48 12.49 19.29
C GLN A 184 -16.59 11.69 17.98
N THR A 185 -17.62 11.95 17.17
CA THR A 185 -17.79 11.31 15.85
C THR A 185 -16.74 11.77 14.83
N GLN A 186 -16.32 13.04 14.87
CA GLN A 186 -15.25 13.55 14.02
C GLN A 186 -13.89 12.98 14.47
N GLN A 187 -13.65 12.93 15.77
CA GLN A 187 -12.46 12.32 16.36
C GLN A 187 -12.37 10.82 16.02
N TYR A 188 -13.47 10.07 16.16
CA TYR A 188 -13.53 8.64 15.83
C TYR A 188 -13.30 8.37 14.35
N LYS A 189 -13.66 9.31 13.45
CA LYS A 189 -13.34 9.21 12.02
C LYS A 189 -11.86 9.47 11.73
N LEU A 190 -11.26 10.48 12.36
CA LEU A 190 -9.94 11.01 11.97
C LEU A 190 -8.77 10.45 12.78
N PHE A 191 -8.89 10.29 14.10
CA PHE A 191 -7.76 9.91 14.94
C PHE A 191 -7.30 8.46 14.74
N PRO A 192 -8.17 7.48 14.47
CA PRO A 192 -7.71 6.16 14.05
C PRO A 192 -6.93 6.20 12.73
N LEU A 193 -7.29 7.07 11.78
CA LEU A 193 -6.54 7.26 10.54
C LEU A 193 -5.20 7.96 10.77
N LEU A 194 -5.15 8.93 11.69
CA LEU A 194 -3.89 9.53 12.14
C LEU A 194 -2.96 8.49 12.75
N ALA A 195 -3.47 7.66 13.66
CA ALA A 195 -2.71 6.57 14.26
C ALA A 195 -2.23 5.55 13.22
N THR A 196 -3.08 5.25 12.23
CA THR A 196 -2.74 4.38 11.09
C THR A 196 -1.63 4.97 10.23
N ALA A 197 -1.63 6.29 9.99
CA ALA A 197 -0.58 6.95 9.22
C ALA A 197 0.80 6.80 9.89
N TYR A 198 0.88 6.96 11.21
CA TYR A 198 2.10 6.69 11.98
C TYR A 198 2.49 5.21 11.97
N ALA A 199 1.53 4.29 12.15
CA ALA A 199 1.80 2.87 12.06
C ALA A 199 2.43 2.51 10.71
N PHE A 200 1.85 2.99 9.60
CA PHE A 200 2.35 2.71 8.26
C PHE A 200 3.69 3.37 7.98
N GLN A 201 4.00 4.52 8.60
CA GLN A 201 5.32 5.14 8.50
C GLN A 201 6.40 4.20 9.07
N PHE A 202 6.14 3.58 10.22
CA PHE A 202 7.06 2.64 10.84
C PHE A 202 7.15 1.31 10.07
N VAL A 203 6.04 0.81 9.55
CA VAL A 203 6.03 -0.37 8.67
C VAL A 203 6.82 -0.09 7.38
N GLY A 204 6.65 1.08 6.77
CA GLY A 204 7.39 1.48 5.57
C GLY A 204 8.90 1.60 5.81
N ALA A 205 9.30 2.17 6.95
CA ALA A 205 10.70 2.22 7.36
C ALA A 205 11.29 0.80 7.54
N TYR A 206 10.58 -0.07 8.25
CA TYR A 206 10.98 -1.48 8.42
C TYR A 206 11.12 -2.21 7.08
N MET A 207 10.17 -2.02 6.15
CA MET A 207 10.22 -2.66 4.84
C MET A 207 11.41 -2.18 4.00
N LYS A 208 11.78 -0.91 4.12
CA LYS A 208 12.96 -0.36 3.45
C LYS A 208 14.25 -0.96 4.02
N GLU A 209 14.39 -0.98 5.34
CA GLU A 209 15.57 -1.55 6.03
C GLU A 209 15.72 -3.05 5.73
N THR A 210 14.61 -3.81 5.82
CA THR A 210 14.59 -5.25 5.56
C THR A 210 14.95 -5.56 4.10
N TYR A 211 14.47 -4.76 3.15
CA TYR A 211 14.83 -4.93 1.73
C TYR A 211 16.33 -4.75 1.50
N HIS A 212 16.93 -3.70 2.08
CA HIS A 212 18.36 -3.44 1.92
C HIS A 212 19.21 -4.55 2.53
N ARG A 213 18.90 -4.98 3.76
CA ARG A 213 19.60 -6.08 4.43
C ARG A 213 19.53 -7.39 3.62
N ILE A 214 18.35 -7.79 3.18
CA ILE A 214 18.19 -9.06 2.44
C ILE A 214 18.87 -8.99 1.07
N ASN A 215 18.93 -7.82 0.43
CA ASN A 215 19.71 -7.67 -0.80
C ASN A 215 21.23 -7.86 -0.57
N GLU A 216 21.76 -7.41 0.56
CA GLU A 216 23.14 -7.69 0.95
C GLU A 216 23.34 -9.20 1.17
N ASP A 217 22.43 -9.86 1.89
CA ASP A 217 22.46 -11.32 2.11
C ASP A 217 22.45 -12.10 0.79
N ILE A 218 21.61 -11.69 -0.18
CA ILE A 218 21.55 -12.26 -1.53
C ILE A 218 22.89 -12.12 -2.26
N SER A 219 23.58 -10.98 -2.10
CA SER A 219 24.90 -10.77 -2.71
C SER A 219 25.97 -11.72 -2.18
N GLN A 220 25.79 -12.21 -0.94
CA GLN A 220 26.62 -13.22 -0.29
C GLN A 220 26.13 -14.66 -0.54
N GLY A 221 25.06 -14.84 -1.32
CA GLY A 221 24.50 -16.15 -1.67
C GLY A 221 23.47 -16.70 -0.69
N ASP A 222 23.06 -15.95 0.33
CA ASP A 222 21.99 -16.34 1.24
C ASP A 222 20.62 -15.91 0.68
N LEU A 223 19.73 -16.91 0.51
CA LEU A 223 18.37 -16.74 -0.02
C LEU A 223 17.30 -17.15 1.01
N SER A 224 17.68 -17.36 2.26
CA SER A 224 16.86 -17.94 3.32
C SER A 224 15.62 -17.10 3.64
N GLU A 225 15.77 -15.78 3.74
CA GLU A 225 14.70 -14.84 4.11
C GLU A 225 13.92 -14.28 2.91
N LEU A 226 14.40 -14.48 1.68
CA LEU A 226 13.73 -14.02 0.46
C LEU A 226 12.26 -14.47 0.34
N PRO A 227 11.85 -15.70 0.73
CA PRO A 227 10.44 -16.10 0.73
C PRO A 227 9.55 -15.24 1.64
N GLU A 228 10.04 -14.90 2.83
CA GLU A 228 9.29 -14.09 3.80
C GLU A 228 9.21 -12.64 3.35
N LEU A 229 10.33 -12.06 2.90
CA LEU A 229 10.35 -10.70 2.34
C LEU A 229 9.34 -10.55 1.20
N HIS A 230 9.28 -11.52 0.29
CA HIS A 230 8.32 -11.48 -0.81
C HIS A 230 6.86 -11.50 -0.32
N ALA A 231 6.56 -12.37 0.66
CA ALA A 231 5.23 -12.50 1.22
C ALA A 231 4.79 -11.26 2.03
N LEU A 232 5.70 -10.71 2.85
CA LEU A 232 5.47 -9.48 3.60
C LEU A 232 5.31 -8.27 2.67
N ALA A 233 6.17 -8.14 1.65
CA ALA A 233 6.05 -7.04 0.68
C ALA A 233 4.72 -7.09 -0.07
N ALA A 234 4.25 -8.27 -0.49
CA ALA A 234 2.96 -8.44 -1.13
C ALA A 234 1.80 -8.07 -0.18
N GLY A 235 1.78 -8.66 1.01
CA GLY A 235 0.69 -8.49 1.98
C GLY A 235 0.61 -7.06 2.52
N LEU A 236 1.74 -6.47 2.94
CA LEU A 236 1.78 -5.11 3.46
C LEU A 236 1.47 -4.08 2.40
N LYS A 237 1.90 -4.27 1.13
CA LYS A 237 1.48 -3.41 0.02
C LYS A 237 -0.05 -3.43 -0.13
N ALA A 238 -0.67 -4.61 -0.09
CA ALA A 238 -2.12 -4.73 -0.23
C ALA A 238 -2.87 -4.13 0.97
N PHE A 239 -2.46 -4.49 2.19
CA PHE A 239 -3.06 -4.03 3.44
C PHE A 239 -3.00 -2.50 3.58
N THR A 240 -1.81 -1.93 3.40
CA THR A 240 -1.63 -0.49 3.56
C THR A 240 -2.32 0.32 2.47
N SER A 241 -2.27 -0.14 1.22
CA SER A 241 -2.96 0.57 0.12
C SER A 241 -4.48 0.56 0.24
N TRP A 242 -5.11 -0.58 0.58
CA TRP A 242 -6.57 -0.61 0.81
C TRP A 242 -6.99 0.29 1.98
N THR A 243 -6.24 0.25 3.07
CA THR A 243 -6.53 1.06 4.26
C THR A 243 -6.36 2.55 3.97
N THR A 244 -5.26 2.95 3.34
CA THR A 244 -5.02 4.34 2.96
C THR A 244 -6.05 4.83 1.94
N ASN A 245 -6.43 4.01 0.94
CA ASN A 245 -7.44 4.38 -0.05
C ASN A 245 -8.77 4.74 0.61
N THR A 246 -9.24 3.89 1.54
CA THR A 246 -10.46 4.15 2.30
C THR A 246 -10.30 5.36 3.24
N GLY A 247 -9.12 5.50 3.87
CA GLY A 247 -8.81 6.60 4.78
C GLY A 247 -8.82 7.98 4.10
N ILE A 248 -8.24 8.10 2.90
CA ILE A 248 -8.24 9.36 2.14
C ILE A 248 -9.68 9.82 1.85
N GLU A 249 -10.54 8.90 1.41
CA GLU A 249 -11.94 9.23 1.11
C GLU A 249 -12.74 9.56 2.38
N ALA A 250 -12.44 8.89 3.50
CA ALA A 250 -13.00 9.26 4.80
C ALA A 250 -12.57 10.67 5.23
N CYS A 251 -11.31 11.06 5.02
CA CYS A 251 -10.83 12.44 5.25
C CYS A 251 -11.56 13.45 4.36
N ARG A 252 -11.81 13.12 3.09
CA ARG A 252 -12.59 13.94 2.16
C ARG A 252 -14.01 14.19 2.68
N MET A 253 -14.71 13.12 3.06
CA MET A 253 -16.06 13.21 3.62
C MET A 253 -16.10 13.95 4.96
N ALA A 254 -15.05 13.82 5.79
CA ALA A 254 -14.93 14.54 7.06
C ALA A 254 -14.79 16.07 6.89
N CYS A 255 -14.42 16.55 5.70
CA CYS A 255 -14.39 17.98 5.36
C CYS A 255 -15.73 18.53 4.82
N GLY A 256 -16.79 17.72 4.82
CA GLY A 256 -18.12 18.12 4.34
C GLY A 256 -18.12 18.54 2.87
N GLY A 257 -18.98 19.50 2.52
CA GLY A 257 -19.12 19.98 1.14
C GLY A 257 -17.84 20.59 0.56
N HIS A 258 -17.05 21.30 1.36
CA HIS A 258 -15.79 21.90 0.91
C HIS A 258 -14.74 20.84 0.50
N GLY A 259 -14.79 19.65 1.12
CA GLY A 259 -13.94 18.51 0.75
C GLY A 259 -14.20 17.97 -0.67
N TYR A 260 -15.33 18.30 -1.28
CA TYR A 260 -15.63 17.90 -2.67
C TYR A 260 -14.87 18.74 -3.71
N SER A 261 -14.50 19.98 -3.37
CA SER A 261 -13.77 20.87 -4.27
C SER A 261 -12.31 20.42 -4.46
N HIS A 262 -11.76 20.57 -5.67
CA HIS A 262 -10.34 20.33 -5.94
C HIS A 262 -9.41 21.24 -5.12
N CYS A 263 -9.89 22.42 -4.68
CA CYS A 263 -9.10 23.29 -3.81
C CYS A 263 -8.80 22.66 -2.45
N SER A 264 -9.54 21.63 -2.04
CA SER A 264 -9.26 20.88 -0.83
C SER A 264 -8.03 19.97 -0.95
N GLY A 265 -7.54 19.70 -2.15
CA GLY A 265 -6.45 18.75 -2.42
C GLY A 265 -6.83 17.27 -2.26
N LEU A 266 -7.87 16.94 -1.49
CA LEU A 266 -8.28 15.57 -1.18
C LEU A 266 -8.72 14.76 -2.42
N PRO A 267 -9.54 15.31 -3.36
CA PRO A 267 -9.85 14.60 -4.59
C PRO A 267 -8.60 14.22 -5.38
N ASN A 268 -7.63 15.13 -5.50
CA ASN A 268 -6.38 14.87 -6.23
C ASN A 268 -5.52 13.79 -5.55
N ILE A 269 -5.39 13.85 -4.22
CA ILE A 269 -4.69 12.83 -3.45
C ILE A 269 -5.35 11.45 -3.66
N TYR A 270 -6.68 11.38 -3.64
CA TYR A 270 -7.41 10.12 -3.80
C TYR A 270 -7.20 9.51 -5.19
N VAL A 271 -7.48 10.28 -6.26
CA VAL A 271 -7.41 9.74 -7.63
C VAL A 271 -5.99 9.38 -8.05
N ASN A 272 -4.98 10.05 -7.48
CA ASN A 272 -3.56 9.72 -7.70
C ASN A 272 -3.02 8.66 -6.73
N PHE A 273 -3.77 8.25 -5.72
CA PHE A 273 -3.37 7.17 -4.83
C PHE A 273 -4.06 5.85 -5.17
N THR A 274 -5.33 5.88 -5.57
CA THR A 274 -6.14 4.68 -5.80
C THR A 274 -5.53 3.63 -6.75
N PRO A 275 -4.75 3.99 -7.80
CA PRO A 275 -4.09 2.99 -8.65
C PRO A 275 -3.10 2.09 -7.90
N THR A 276 -2.60 2.50 -6.73
CA THR A 276 -1.71 1.68 -5.90
C THR A 276 -2.37 0.38 -5.43
N CYS A 277 -3.70 0.32 -5.36
CA CYS A 277 -4.44 -0.93 -5.08
C CYS A 277 -4.40 -1.93 -6.24
N THR A 278 -3.95 -1.52 -7.43
CA THR A 278 -3.94 -2.34 -8.65
C THR A 278 -2.52 -2.55 -9.18
N PHE A 279 -1.70 -1.52 -9.24
CA PHE A 279 -0.34 -1.62 -9.80
C PHE A 279 0.58 -2.40 -8.87
N GLU A 280 1.62 -3.04 -9.43
CA GLU A 280 2.50 -3.99 -8.74
C GLU A 280 1.80 -5.22 -8.14
N GLY A 281 0.61 -5.53 -8.64
CA GLY A 281 -0.21 -6.68 -8.30
C GLY A 281 -1.53 -6.27 -7.65
N GLU A 282 -2.65 -6.77 -8.19
CA GLU A 282 -3.97 -6.56 -7.60
C GLU A 282 -3.99 -7.08 -6.16
N ASN A 283 -4.55 -6.29 -5.24
CA ASN A 283 -4.41 -6.49 -3.81
C ASN A 283 -4.91 -7.86 -3.33
N THR A 284 -6.02 -8.40 -3.87
CA THR A 284 -6.51 -9.74 -3.54
C THR A 284 -5.53 -10.82 -3.98
N VAL A 285 -4.97 -10.71 -5.18
CA VAL A 285 -3.92 -11.62 -5.67
C VAL A 285 -2.68 -11.55 -4.78
N MET A 286 -2.31 -10.35 -4.30
CA MET A 286 -1.18 -10.18 -3.37
C MET A 286 -1.45 -10.82 -2.02
N MET A 287 -2.65 -10.65 -1.46
CA MET A 287 -3.04 -11.36 -0.23
C MET A 287 -2.98 -12.87 -0.41
N LEU A 288 -3.43 -13.40 -1.56
CA LEU A 288 -3.30 -14.83 -1.86
C LEU A 288 -1.84 -15.30 -2.03
N GLN A 289 -0.91 -14.42 -2.43
CA GLN A 289 0.53 -14.75 -2.40
C GLN A 289 1.04 -14.88 -0.97
N THR A 290 0.66 -13.96 -0.08
CA THR A 290 0.96 -14.04 1.36
C THR A 290 0.34 -15.30 1.97
N ALA A 291 -0.91 -15.62 1.64
CA ALA A 291 -1.57 -16.83 2.12
C ALA A 291 -0.81 -18.10 1.76
N ARG A 292 -0.24 -18.19 0.54
CA ARG A 292 0.56 -19.36 0.13
C ARG A 292 1.81 -19.52 0.99
N PHE A 293 2.45 -18.41 1.36
CA PHE A 293 3.55 -18.43 2.30
C PHE A 293 3.10 -18.89 3.69
N LEU A 294 2.00 -18.35 4.20
CA LEU A 294 1.45 -18.72 5.52
C LEU A 294 1.07 -20.21 5.59
N MET A 295 0.38 -20.75 4.58
CA MET A 295 0.03 -22.17 4.52
C MET A 295 1.29 -23.06 4.46
N LYS A 296 2.30 -22.66 3.69
CA LYS A 296 3.58 -23.38 3.64
C LYS A 296 4.29 -23.38 4.98
N SER A 297 4.33 -22.24 5.67
CA SER A 297 4.92 -22.12 7.01
C SER A 297 4.15 -22.94 8.03
N TYR A 298 2.82 -22.94 7.96
CA TYR A 298 1.96 -23.81 8.77
C TYR A 298 2.27 -25.29 8.57
N ASP A 299 2.36 -25.75 7.31
CA ASP A 299 2.71 -27.14 6.99
C ASP A 299 4.11 -27.51 7.50
N GLN A 300 5.07 -26.58 7.48
CA GLN A 300 6.41 -26.79 8.04
C GLN A 300 6.35 -27.03 9.55
N VAL A 301 5.64 -26.18 10.30
CA VAL A 301 5.45 -26.34 11.74
C VAL A 301 4.76 -27.67 12.05
N HIS A 302 3.70 -28.01 11.31
CA HIS A 302 2.98 -29.28 11.51
C HIS A 302 3.83 -30.52 11.19
N SER A 303 4.86 -30.36 10.35
CA SER A 303 5.87 -31.40 10.07
C SER A 303 7.02 -31.44 11.08
N GLY A 304 6.97 -30.65 12.16
CA GLY A 304 7.98 -30.59 13.22
C GLY A 304 9.15 -29.65 12.94
N LYS A 305 9.05 -28.76 11.95
CA LYS A 305 10.10 -27.76 11.65
C LYS A 305 9.74 -26.42 12.25
N LEU A 306 10.69 -25.79 12.94
CA LEU A 306 10.52 -24.42 13.42
C LEU A 306 10.61 -23.43 12.25
N VAL A 307 9.76 -22.41 12.28
CA VAL A 307 9.82 -21.25 11.37
C VAL A 307 10.33 -20.01 12.11
N CYS A 308 11.04 -19.13 11.42
CA CYS A 308 11.60 -17.89 11.97
C CYS A 308 10.84 -16.64 11.46
N GLY A 309 11.32 -15.45 11.82
CA GLY A 309 10.78 -14.19 11.34
C GLY A 309 9.45 -13.76 11.96
N MET A 310 8.68 -12.96 11.22
CA MET A 310 7.36 -12.46 11.61
C MET A 310 6.32 -13.57 11.67
N VAL A 311 6.56 -14.73 11.06
CA VAL A 311 5.67 -15.90 11.11
C VAL A 311 6.02 -16.88 12.24
N SER A 312 7.04 -16.58 13.05
CA SER A 312 7.51 -17.45 14.16
C SER A 312 6.42 -17.77 15.20
N TYR A 313 5.38 -16.94 15.30
CA TYR A 313 4.22 -17.22 16.17
C TYR A 313 3.47 -18.51 15.81
N LEU A 314 3.63 -19.05 14.60
CA LEU A 314 3.03 -20.33 14.24
C LEU A 314 3.62 -21.50 15.03
N ASN A 315 4.85 -21.37 15.54
CA ASN A 315 5.48 -22.40 16.38
C ASN A 315 4.71 -22.63 17.70
N ASP A 316 3.94 -21.65 18.15
CA ASP A 316 3.16 -21.70 19.40
C ASP A 316 1.79 -22.37 19.20
N LEU A 317 1.42 -22.73 17.97
CA LEU A 317 0.18 -23.46 17.72
C LEU A 317 0.26 -24.87 18.34
N PRO A 318 -0.83 -25.37 18.94
CA PRO A 318 -0.83 -26.68 19.58
C PRO A 318 -0.55 -27.79 18.55
N SER A 319 0.63 -28.40 18.65
CA SER A 319 0.99 -29.59 17.88
C SER A 319 0.01 -30.71 18.20
N GLN A 320 -0.62 -31.32 17.18
CA GLN A 320 -1.50 -32.50 17.33
C GLN A 320 -0.83 -33.71 18.02
N HIS A 321 0.48 -33.65 18.29
CA HIS A 321 1.29 -34.73 18.86
C HIS A 321 1.42 -34.70 20.39
N ILE A 322 0.86 -33.69 21.06
CA ILE A 322 0.69 -33.71 22.51
C ILE A 322 -0.81 -33.62 22.75
N GLN A 323 -1.41 -34.64 23.35
CA GLN A 323 -2.67 -34.47 24.06
C GLN A 323 -2.32 -33.84 25.41
N PRO A 324 -2.67 -32.57 25.69
CA PRO A 324 -3.03 -32.23 27.04
C PRO A 324 -4.50 -32.60 27.20
N GLN A 325 -4.80 -33.29 28.30
CA GLN A 325 -6.11 -33.19 28.94
C GLN A 325 -6.62 -31.75 28.85
N GLN A 326 -7.95 -31.56 28.74
CA GLN A 326 -8.65 -30.26 28.70
C GLN A 326 -8.18 -29.26 29.79
N VAL A 327 -7.04 -28.61 29.59
CA VAL A 327 -6.43 -27.69 30.56
C VAL A 327 -5.83 -26.51 29.80
N ALA A 328 -6.34 -25.33 30.12
CA ALA A 328 -6.03 -23.99 29.61
C ALA A 328 -6.58 -23.66 28.19
N VAL A 329 -7.89 -23.41 28.14
CA VAL A 329 -8.45 -22.33 27.27
C VAL A 329 -7.58 -21.10 27.50
N TRP A 330 -6.84 -20.62 26.49
CA TRP A 330 -5.96 -19.44 26.55
C TRP A 330 -6.51 -18.34 27.47
N PRO A 331 -6.18 -18.26 28.77
CA PRO A 331 -6.69 -17.22 29.63
C PRO A 331 -5.62 -16.14 29.64
N THR A 332 -5.34 -15.59 28.46
CA THR A 332 -4.52 -14.39 28.40
C THR A 332 -5.41 -13.28 28.92
N VAL A 333 -5.16 -12.82 30.14
CA VAL A 333 -5.73 -11.56 30.62
C VAL A 333 -5.12 -10.48 29.72
N VAL A 334 -5.84 -10.12 28.66
CA VAL A 334 -5.43 -9.04 27.76
C VAL A 334 -5.59 -7.72 28.51
N ASP A 335 -4.46 -7.10 28.83
CA ASP A 335 -4.42 -5.73 29.35
C ASP A 335 -4.51 -4.75 28.18
N ILE A 336 -5.69 -4.14 28.03
CA ILE A 336 -6.00 -3.21 26.95
C ILE A 336 -5.19 -1.90 27.01
N ASN A 337 -4.44 -1.65 28.10
CA ASN A 337 -3.57 -0.49 28.27
C ASN A 337 -2.10 -0.78 27.98
N SER A 338 -1.76 -2.03 27.66
CA SER A 338 -0.40 -2.48 27.39
C SER A 338 -0.20 -2.80 25.90
N PRO A 339 0.66 -2.05 25.16
CA PRO A 339 1.01 -2.36 23.78
C PRO A 339 1.51 -3.79 23.58
N ASP A 340 2.27 -4.33 24.54
CA ASP A 340 2.78 -5.71 24.46
C ASP A 340 1.64 -6.73 24.58
N SER A 341 0.70 -6.50 25.51
CA SER A 341 -0.47 -7.39 25.67
C SER A 341 -1.40 -7.35 24.45
N LEU A 342 -1.61 -6.16 23.88
CA LEU A 342 -2.34 -6.00 22.62
C LEU A 342 -1.60 -6.68 21.46
N THR A 343 -0.28 -6.55 21.38
CA THR A 343 0.54 -7.23 20.35
C THR A 343 0.38 -8.74 20.43
N GLU A 344 0.35 -9.32 21.64
CA GLU A 344 0.07 -10.74 21.82
C GLU A 344 -1.35 -11.09 21.36
N ALA A 345 -2.37 -10.30 21.70
CA ALA A 345 -3.73 -10.56 21.21
C ALA A 345 -3.82 -10.60 19.67
N TYR A 346 -3.11 -9.70 18.97
CA TYR A 346 -3.02 -9.72 17.50
C TYR A 346 -2.25 -10.92 16.96
N LYS A 347 -1.17 -11.32 17.64
CA LYS A 347 -0.41 -12.54 17.32
C LYS A 347 -1.32 -13.77 17.37
N LEU A 348 -2.11 -13.90 18.43
CA LEU A 348 -3.06 -15.00 18.61
C LEU A 348 -4.17 -14.99 17.56
N ARG A 349 -4.70 -13.81 17.22
CA ARG A 349 -5.69 -13.68 16.13
C ARG A 349 -5.10 -14.16 14.80
N ALA A 350 -3.89 -13.72 14.46
CA ALA A 350 -3.23 -14.13 13.22
C ALA A 350 -2.97 -15.64 13.20
N ALA A 351 -2.46 -16.21 14.30
CA ALA A 351 -2.25 -17.65 14.44
C ALA A 351 -3.55 -18.44 14.24
N ARG A 352 -4.64 -18.00 14.88
CA ARG A 352 -5.94 -18.66 14.81
C ARG A 352 -6.55 -18.62 13.41
N LEU A 353 -6.51 -17.48 12.73
CA LEU A 353 -7.05 -17.37 11.37
C LEU A 353 -6.23 -18.15 10.34
N VAL A 354 -4.90 -18.21 10.50
CA VAL A 354 -4.05 -19.11 9.70
C VAL A 354 -4.45 -20.58 9.94
N GLU A 355 -4.64 -20.98 11.21
CA GLU A 355 -5.06 -22.34 11.56
C GLU A 355 -6.44 -22.69 10.96
N ILE A 356 -7.41 -21.77 11.03
CA ILE A 356 -8.75 -21.96 10.45
C ILE A 356 -8.65 -22.15 8.93
N ALA A 357 -7.94 -21.27 8.24
CA ALA A 357 -7.76 -21.37 6.79
C ALA A 357 -7.08 -22.68 6.38
N ALA A 358 -6.06 -23.11 7.13
CA ALA A 358 -5.37 -24.37 6.90
C ALA A 358 -6.29 -25.59 7.10
N LYS A 359 -7.09 -25.61 8.17
CA LYS A 359 -8.06 -26.70 8.44
C LYS A 359 -9.17 -26.76 7.41
N ASN A 360 -9.70 -25.62 6.97
CA ASN A 360 -10.70 -25.56 5.91
C ASN A 360 -10.10 -26.08 4.60
N LEU A 361 -8.88 -25.66 4.26
CA LEU A 361 -8.18 -26.14 3.06
C LEU A 361 -7.96 -27.65 3.09
N GLN A 362 -7.52 -28.20 4.24
CA GLN A 362 -7.35 -29.63 4.42
C GLN A 362 -8.68 -30.40 4.32
N THR A 363 -9.77 -29.85 4.86
CA THR A 363 -11.11 -30.44 4.76
C THR A 363 -11.54 -30.62 3.30
N GLU A 364 -11.33 -29.59 2.48
CA GLU A 364 -11.66 -29.65 1.05
C GLU A 364 -10.81 -30.67 0.28
N VAL A 365 -9.54 -30.83 0.65
CA VAL A 365 -8.65 -31.86 0.10
C VAL A 365 -9.10 -33.27 0.54
N ILE A 366 -9.53 -33.44 1.79
CA ILE A 366 -10.08 -34.72 2.31
C ILE A 366 -11.37 -35.09 1.56
N HIS A 367 -12.18 -34.10 1.18
CA HIS A 367 -13.36 -34.27 0.31
C HIS A 367 -13.01 -34.56 -1.16
N ARG A 368 -11.77 -35.01 -1.45
CA ARG A 368 -11.26 -35.44 -2.77
C ARG A 368 -11.30 -34.36 -3.84
N LYS A 369 -11.32 -33.08 -3.46
CA LYS A 369 -11.12 -31.99 -4.42
C LYS A 369 -9.64 -31.85 -4.75
N SER A 370 -9.34 -31.38 -5.96
CA SER A 370 -7.95 -31.06 -6.31
C SER A 370 -7.43 -29.91 -5.45
N LYS A 371 -6.11 -29.79 -5.29
CA LYS A 371 -5.50 -28.72 -4.48
C LYS A 371 -5.89 -27.32 -4.99
N GLU A 372 -6.03 -27.17 -6.30
CA GLU A 372 -6.41 -25.91 -6.96
C GLU A 372 -7.86 -25.54 -6.67
N VAL A 373 -8.77 -26.52 -6.73
CA VAL A 373 -10.18 -26.29 -6.40
C VAL A 373 -10.35 -26.01 -4.91
N ALA A 374 -9.68 -26.78 -4.04
CA ALA A 374 -9.68 -26.55 -2.60
C ALA A 374 -9.16 -25.15 -2.25
N TRP A 375 -8.04 -24.74 -2.85
CA TRP A 375 -7.47 -23.38 -2.71
C TRP A 375 -8.46 -22.29 -3.11
N ASN A 376 -9.16 -22.46 -4.23
CA ASN A 376 -10.16 -21.50 -4.69
C ASN A 376 -11.36 -21.41 -3.73
N LEU A 377 -11.84 -22.55 -3.24
CA LEU A 377 -12.99 -22.61 -2.32
C LEU A 377 -12.68 -22.03 -0.94
N THR A 378 -11.42 -22.02 -0.51
CA THR A 378 -10.98 -21.42 0.76
C THR A 378 -10.29 -20.06 0.58
N SER A 379 -10.38 -19.46 -0.62
CA SER A 379 -9.67 -18.21 -0.95
C SER A 379 -10.07 -17.04 -0.05
N VAL A 380 -11.32 -17.00 0.41
CA VAL A 380 -11.81 -15.98 1.35
C VAL A 380 -11.12 -16.11 2.71
N ASP A 381 -11.08 -17.31 3.29
CA ASP A 381 -10.39 -17.59 4.56
C ASP A 381 -8.88 -17.27 4.46
N LEU A 382 -8.28 -17.61 3.31
CA LEU A 382 -6.86 -17.38 3.01
C LEU A 382 -6.52 -15.88 2.95
N VAL A 383 -7.40 -15.06 2.38
CA VAL A 383 -7.25 -13.60 2.36
C VAL A 383 -7.39 -13.04 3.79
N GLN A 384 -8.38 -13.49 4.56
CA GLN A 384 -8.57 -13.07 5.95
C GLN A 384 -7.36 -13.40 6.84
N ALA A 385 -6.79 -14.60 6.68
CA ALA A 385 -5.57 -14.99 7.38
C ALA A 385 -4.37 -14.09 7.03
N SER A 386 -4.25 -13.70 5.76
CA SER A 386 -3.20 -12.80 5.29
C SER A 386 -3.36 -11.38 5.81
N GLU A 387 -4.59 -10.86 5.84
CA GLU A 387 -4.92 -9.57 6.42
C GLU A 387 -4.61 -9.53 7.92
N ALA A 388 -5.02 -10.55 8.67
CA ALA A 388 -4.74 -10.66 10.10
C ALA A 388 -3.23 -10.71 10.40
N HIS A 389 -2.46 -11.45 9.58
CA HIS A 389 -1.00 -11.47 9.66
C HIS A 389 -0.40 -10.07 9.42
N CYS A 390 -0.82 -9.37 8.36
CA CYS A 390 -0.31 -8.03 8.05
C CYS A 390 -0.67 -7.01 9.15
N HIS A 391 -1.87 -7.11 9.72
CA HIS A 391 -2.31 -6.25 10.81
C HIS A 391 -1.49 -6.50 12.08
N TYR A 392 -1.23 -7.77 12.42
CA TYR A 392 -0.30 -8.13 13.51
C TYR A 392 1.09 -7.52 13.31
N VAL A 393 1.67 -7.63 12.10
CA VAL A 393 2.98 -7.06 11.79
C VAL A 393 2.98 -5.54 12.01
N ALA A 394 1.93 -4.84 11.58
CA ALA A 394 1.82 -3.39 11.80
C ALA A 394 1.74 -3.01 13.29
N VAL A 395 0.96 -3.75 14.09
CA VAL A 395 0.85 -3.53 15.55
C VAL A 395 2.19 -3.81 16.23
N LYS A 396 2.83 -4.94 15.92
CA LYS A 396 4.13 -5.32 16.48
C LYS A 396 5.20 -4.26 16.22
N LEU A 397 5.33 -3.81 14.97
CA LEU A 397 6.34 -2.82 14.58
C LEU A 397 6.09 -1.46 15.24
N PHE A 398 4.83 -1.06 15.42
CA PHE A 398 4.52 0.16 16.16
C PHE A 398 4.92 0.02 17.64
N SER A 399 4.50 -1.06 18.30
CA SER A 399 4.86 -1.34 19.70
C SER A 399 6.38 -1.37 19.92
N GLU A 400 7.13 -2.04 19.04
CA GLU A 400 8.60 -2.08 19.09
C GLU A 400 9.22 -0.70 18.89
N LYS A 401 8.65 0.13 18.01
CA LYS A 401 9.15 1.48 17.79
C LYS A 401 9.04 2.34 19.04
N LEU A 402 8.01 2.13 19.87
CA LEU A 402 7.87 2.85 21.14
C LEU A 402 9.08 2.67 22.05
N LEU A 403 9.67 1.48 22.07
CA LEU A 403 10.84 1.15 22.90
C LEU A 403 12.11 1.90 22.47
N GLN A 404 12.16 2.35 21.22
CA GLN A 404 13.32 3.06 20.65
C GLN A 404 13.27 4.58 20.86
N ILE A 405 12.13 5.13 21.32
CA ILE A 405 11.97 6.57 21.51
C ILE A 405 12.56 6.98 22.87
N GLN A 406 13.57 7.84 22.81
CA GLN A 406 14.25 8.34 24.01
C GLN A 406 13.44 9.43 24.73
N GLU A 407 12.86 10.35 23.96
CA GLU A 407 12.12 11.50 24.46
C GLU A 407 10.76 11.09 25.04
N LYS A 408 10.58 11.26 26.35
CA LYS A 408 9.42 10.72 27.08
C LYS A 408 8.10 11.36 26.70
N SER A 409 8.11 12.66 26.40
CA SER A 409 6.94 13.40 25.95
C SER A 409 6.42 12.84 24.61
N ILE A 410 7.30 12.66 23.63
CA ILE A 410 6.99 12.07 22.32
C ILE A 410 6.56 10.62 22.46
N GLN A 411 7.27 9.84 23.30
CA GLN A 411 6.93 8.44 23.56
C GLN A 411 5.50 8.30 24.11
N ALA A 412 5.06 9.20 24.98
CA ALA A 412 3.71 9.18 25.56
C ALA A 412 2.62 9.42 24.50
N VAL A 413 2.80 10.41 23.62
CA VAL A 413 1.83 10.71 22.55
C VAL A 413 1.79 9.58 21.52
N LEU A 414 2.95 9.06 21.12
CA LEU A 414 3.02 7.92 20.20
C LEU A 414 2.46 6.64 20.82
N ARG A 415 2.58 6.46 22.14
CA ARG A 415 1.90 5.37 22.85
C ARG A 415 0.38 5.49 22.74
N ASN A 416 -0.19 6.68 22.87
CA ASN A 416 -1.63 6.90 22.71
C ASN A 416 -2.10 6.54 21.29
N LEU A 417 -1.34 6.91 20.26
CA LEU A 417 -1.64 6.50 18.88
C LEU A 417 -1.49 4.99 18.68
N CYS A 418 -0.45 4.37 19.24
CA CYS A 418 -0.25 2.91 19.16
C CYS A 418 -1.42 2.15 19.81
N LEU A 419 -1.85 2.58 20.99
CA LEU A 419 -3.03 2.03 21.67
C LEU A 419 -4.29 2.27 20.83
N LEU A 420 -4.51 3.48 20.32
CA LEU A 420 -5.69 3.78 19.50
C LEU A 420 -5.73 2.92 18.23
N TYR A 421 -4.63 2.78 17.50
CA TYR A 421 -4.53 1.94 16.31
C TYR A 421 -4.91 0.48 16.64
N SER A 422 -4.30 -0.05 17.70
CA SER A 422 -4.48 -1.45 18.11
C SER A 422 -5.90 -1.73 18.61
N LEU A 423 -6.44 -0.86 19.46
CA LEU A 423 -7.79 -1.00 20.01
C LEU A 423 -8.86 -0.79 18.93
N TYR A 424 -8.68 0.19 18.04
CA TYR A 424 -9.58 0.40 16.91
C TYR A 424 -9.63 -0.82 16.00
N GLY A 425 -8.48 -1.41 15.67
CA GLY A 425 -8.45 -2.65 14.88
C GLY A 425 -9.13 -3.84 15.58
N ILE A 426 -9.07 -3.92 16.92
CA ILE A 426 -9.82 -4.93 17.70
C ILE A 426 -11.31 -4.68 17.57
N SER A 427 -11.77 -3.45 17.80
CA SER A 427 -13.18 -3.07 17.70
C SER A 427 -13.76 -3.38 16.31
N ARG A 428 -13.01 -3.08 15.23
CA ARG A 428 -13.42 -3.34 13.85
C ARG A 428 -13.48 -4.82 13.48
N ASN A 429 -12.72 -5.66 14.17
CA ASN A 429 -12.60 -7.09 13.89
C ASN A 429 -12.98 -7.94 15.11
N ALA A 430 -13.90 -7.45 15.96
CA ALA A 430 -14.20 -8.06 17.26
C ALA A 430 -14.62 -9.53 17.14
N GLY A 431 -15.29 -9.90 16.05
CA GLY A 431 -15.68 -11.29 15.75
C GLY A 431 -14.51 -12.27 15.79
N ASP A 432 -13.34 -11.89 15.27
CA ASP A 432 -12.17 -12.77 15.22
C ASP A 432 -11.58 -13.00 16.61
N PHE A 433 -11.51 -11.94 17.43
CA PHE A 433 -10.99 -12.00 18.80
C PHE A 433 -11.93 -12.81 19.72
N LEU A 434 -13.24 -12.70 19.51
CA LEU A 434 -14.25 -13.47 20.23
C LEU A 434 -14.25 -14.95 19.79
N GLN A 435 -14.21 -15.23 18.49
CA GLN A 435 -14.20 -16.59 17.95
C GLN A 435 -12.93 -17.36 18.36
N GLY A 436 -11.81 -16.65 18.51
CA GLY A 436 -10.57 -17.21 19.03
C GLY A 436 -10.53 -17.39 20.55
N SER A 437 -11.57 -16.95 21.27
CA SER A 437 -11.59 -16.85 22.74
C SER A 437 -10.39 -16.05 23.30
N ILE A 438 -9.87 -15.10 22.53
CA ILE A 438 -8.73 -14.25 22.90
C ILE A 438 -9.20 -13.12 23.82
N MET A 439 -10.41 -12.62 23.56
CA MET A 439 -11.07 -11.60 24.37
C MET A 439 -12.51 -12.00 24.63
N THR A 440 -13.04 -11.54 25.76
CA THR A 440 -14.44 -11.68 26.15
C THR A 440 -15.27 -10.49 25.69
N GLU A 441 -16.59 -10.63 25.66
CA GLU A 441 -17.51 -9.52 25.38
C GLU A 441 -17.28 -8.31 26.31
N SER A 442 -17.03 -8.58 27.60
CA SER A 442 -16.71 -7.54 28.60
C SER A 442 -15.44 -6.77 28.22
N GLN A 443 -14.38 -7.47 27.82
CA GLN A 443 -13.16 -6.81 27.36
C GLN A 443 -13.38 -6.03 26.06
N ILE A 444 -14.22 -6.50 25.13
CA ILE A 444 -14.57 -5.73 23.92
C ILE A 444 -15.32 -4.45 24.27
N THR A 445 -16.22 -4.48 25.25
CA THR A 445 -16.87 -3.26 25.77
C THR A 445 -15.84 -2.28 26.35
N GLN A 446 -14.90 -2.78 27.15
CA GLN A 446 -13.81 -1.96 27.70
C GLN A 446 -12.89 -1.39 26.61
N VAL A 447 -12.61 -2.14 25.54
CA VAL A 447 -11.88 -1.65 24.35
C VAL A 447 -12.60 -0.45 23.75
N ASN A 448 -13.91 -0.53 23.54
CA ASN A 448 -14.71 0.55 22.96
C ASN A 448 -14.76 1.79 23.87
N GLU A 449 -14.82 1.60 25.19
CA GLU A 449 -14.70 2.69 26.17
C GLU A 449 -13.33 3.35 26.11
N ARG A 450 -12.26 2.54 26.11
CA ARG A 450 -10.90 3.03 26.05
C ARG A 450 -10.58 3.78 24.78
N ILE A 451 -11.15 3.38 23.64
CA ILE A 451 -11.06 4.16 22.38
C ILE A 451 -11.62 5.57 22.60
N LYS A 452 -12.84 5.70 23.15
CA LYS A 452 -13.49 7.00 23.38
C LYS A 452 -12.67 7.89 24.31
N GLU A 453 -12.02 7.33 25.33
CA GLU A 453 -11.09 8.05 26.20
C GLU A 453 -9.86 8.54 25.45
N LEU A 454 -9.23 7.66 24.66
CA LEU A 454 -8.05 8.01 23.87
C LEU A 454 -8.34 9.12 22.84
N LEU A 455 -9.55 9.17 22.29
CA LEU A 455 -9.95 10.26 21.41
C LEU A 455 -9.83 11.63 22.11
N THR A 456 -10.34 11.73 23.34
CA THR A 456 -10.24 12.93 24.16
C THR A 456 -8.78 13.25 24.52
N VAL A 457 -7.97 12.24 24.83
CA VAL A 457 -6.55 12.40 25.17
C VAL A 457 -5.74 12.91 23.98
N ILE A 458 -6.04 12.46 22.75
CA ILE A 458 -5.31 12.84 21.53
C ILE A 458 -5.78 14.20 20.99
N ARG A 459 -7.03 14.59 21.25
CA ARG A 459 -7.64 15.85 20.78
C ARG A 459 -6.76 17.11 20.92
N PRO A 460 -6.11 17.39 22.07
CA PRO A 460 -5.27 18.59 22.20
C PRO A 460 -4.00 18.53 21.33
N ASP A 461 -3.45 17.34 21.09
CA ASP A 461 -2.21 17.15 20.32
C ASP A 461 -2.45 16.97 18.80
N ALA A 462 -3.72 16.85 18.38
CA ALA A 462 -4.08 16.43 17.02
C ALA A 462 -3.46 17.31 15.92
N VAL A 463 -3.44 18.64 16.09
CA VAL A 463 -2.83 19.57 15.11
C VAL A 463 -1.32 19.43 15.10
N ALA A 464 -0.68 19.39 16.28
CA ALA A 464 0.77 19.22 16.38
C ALA A 464 1.24 17.89 15.77
N LEU A 465 0.45 16.82 15.92
CA LEU A 465 0.75 15.52 15.31
C LEU A 465 0.72 15.55 13.79
N VAL A 466 -0.20 16.31 13.17
CA VAL A 466 -0.18 16.46 11.71
C VAL A 466 0.86 17.46 11.22
N ASP A 467 1.21 18.45 12.04
CA ASP A 467 2.31 19.38 11.74
C ASP A 467 3.68 18.68 11.79
N ALA A 468 3.82 17.64 12.62
CA ALA A 468 5.04 16.82 12.70
C ALA A 468 5.35 16.06 11.39
N PHE A 469 4.39 15.94 10.46
CA PHE A 469 4.67 15.42 9.11
C PHE A 469 5.41 16.43 8.21
N ASP A 470 5.52 17.69 8.64
CA ASP A 470 6.29 18.75 8.00
C ASP A 470 5.94 18.98 6.51
N PHE A 471 4.65 18.87 6.19
CA PHE A 471 4.18 19.18 4.85
C PHE A 471 4.01 20.68 4.64
N GLN A 472 4.74 21.20 3.66
CA GLN A 472 4.52 22.54 3.13
C GLN A 472 3.17 22.63 2.39
N ASP A 473 2.55 23.81 2.41
CA ASP A 473 1.27 24.09 1.73
C ASP A 473 1.30 23.71 0.24
N VAL A 474 2.41 23.95 -0.46
CA VAL A 474 2.58 23.59 -1.88
C VAL A 474 2.50 22.08 -2.12
N THR A 475 3.01 21.29 -1.18
CA THR A 475 3.03 19.82 -1.24
C THR A 475 1.68 19.21 -0.87
N LEU A 476 0.93 19.86 0.02
CA LEU A 476 -0.46 19.51 0.31
C LEU A 476 -1.40 19.89 -0.84
N GLY A 477 -1.11 21.00 -1.53
CA GLY A 477 -1.97 21.52 -2.59
C GLY A 477 -3.40 21.76 -2.12
N SER A 478 -3.56 22.21 -0.86
CA SER A 478 -4.85 22.29 -0.19
C SER A 478 -5.07 23.65 0.47
N VAL A 479 -6.19 24.28 0.14
CA VAL A 479 -6.72 25.46 0.81
C VAL A 479 -7.25 25.11 2.20
N LEU A 480 -7.86 23.94 2.36
CA LEU A 480 -8.46 23.52 3.64
C LEU A 480 -7.40 23.12 4.67
N GLY A 481 -6.27 22.58 4.19
CA GLY A 481 -5.16 22.09 5.02
C GLY A 481 -4.01 23.07 5.18
N ARG A 482 -4.20 24.36 4.86
CA ARG A 482 -3.15 25.38 5.01
C ARG A 482 -2.62 25.44 6.43
N TYR A 483 -1.32 25.64 6.56
CA TYR A 483 -0.65 25.72 7.85
C TYR A 483 -1.22 26.83 8.75
N ASP A 484 -1.55 27.99 8.17
CA ASP A 484 -2.05 29.17 8.89
C ASP A 484 -3.54 29.09 9.29
N GLY A 485 -4.28 28.09 8.81
CA GLY A 485 -5.72 27.96 9.07
C GLY A 485 -6.61 29.01 8.37
N ASN A 486 -6.06 29.86 7.49
CA ASN A 486 -6.81 30.92 6.80
C ASN A 486 -7.65 30.37 5.63
N VAL A 487 -8.62 29.52 5.93
CA VAL A 487 -9.32 28.70 4.93
C VAL A 487 -10.27 29.52 4.06
N TYR A 488 -11.18 30.30 4.66
CA TYR A 488 -12.32 30.87 3.94
C TYR A 488 -11.94 31.95 2.93
N GLU A 489 -10.99 32.82 3.28
CA GLU A 489 -10.47 33.85 2.36
C GLU A 489 -9.78 33.20 1.15
N ASN A 490 -8.91 32.22 1.41
CA ASN A 490 -8.21 31.50 0.36
C ASN A 490 -9.15 30.65 -0.51
N LEU A 491 -10.25 30.14 0.06
CA LEU A 491 -11.28 29.43 -0.69
C LEU A 491 -11.96 30.36 -1.70
N PHE A 492 -12.30 31.57 -1.27
CA PHE A 492 -12.88 32.59 -2.13
C PHE A 492 -11.90 33.05 -3.23
N GLU A 493 -10.64 33.31 -2.88
CA GLU A 493 -9.60 33.68 -3.86
C GLU A 493 -9.33 32.57 -4.87
N TRP A 494 -9.35 31.31 -4.44
CA TRP A 494 -9.19 30.17 -5.35
C TRP A 494 -10.37 30.08 -6.33
N ALA A 495 -11.60 30.23 -5.84
CA ALA A 495 -12.80 30.17 -6.68
C ALA A 495 -12.80 31.27 -7.76
N LYS A 496 -12.38 32.49 -7.42
CA LYS A 496 -12.24 33.61 -8.39
C LYS A 496 -11.30 33.29 -9.55
N LYS A 497 -10.30 32.43 -9.34
CA LYS A 497 -9.31 32.04 -10.36
C LYS A 497 -9.79 30.89 -11.27
N SER A 498 -10.99 30.35 -11.04
CA SER A 498 -11.56 29.30 -11.88
C SER A 498 -11.66 29.75 -13.36
N PRO A 499 -11.33 28.88 -14.34
CA PRO A 499 -11.44 29.22 -15.76
C PRO A 499 -12.84 29.67 -16.20
N LEU A 500 -13.90 29.23 -15.51
CA LEU A 500 -15.28 29.64 -15.80
C LEU A 500 -15.57 31.10 -15.42
N ASN A 501 -14.79 31.66 -14.48
CA ASN A 501 -14.96 33.03 -13.99
C ASN A 501 -14.13 34.05 -14.80
N LYS A 502 -13.57 33.65 -15.96
CA LYS A 502 -12.89 34.58 -16.89
C LYS A 502 -13.82 35.66 -17.44
N THR A 503 -15.13 35.41 -17.40
CA THR A 503 -16.19 36.31 -17.88
C THR A 503 -17.35 36.27 -16.90
N GLU A 504 -17.97 37.43 -16.63
CA GLU A 504 -19.18 37.51 -15.81
C GLU A 504 -20.39 36.80 -16.45
N VAL A 505 -20.47 36.81 -17.79
CA VAL A 505 -21.53 36.15 -18.55
C VAL A 505 -20.88 35.15 -19.51
N HIS A 506 -21.16 33.87 -19.29
CA HIS A 506 -20.64 32.80 -20.13
C HIS A 506 -21.29 32.81 -21.53
N GLU A 507 -20.54 32.50 -22.58
CA GLU A 507 -21.01 32.51 -23.98
C GLU A 507 -22.27 31.67 -24.23
N SER A 508 -22.43 30.59 -23.46
CA SER A 508 -23.61 29.71 -23.52
C SER A 508 -24.92 30.44 -23.21
N TYR A 509 -24.87 31.53 -22.43
CA TYR A 509 -26.05 32.36 -22.18
C TYR A 509 -26.58 32.96 -23.48
N HIS A 510 -25.72 33.63 -24.25
CA HIS A 510 -26.13 34.28 -25.49
C HIS A 510 -26.57 33.27 -26.56
N LYS A 511 -25.91 32.11 -26.59
CA LYS A 511 -26.17 31.07 -27.60
C LYS A 511 -27.44 30.25 -27.32
N TYR A 512 -27.76 29.99 -26.06
CA TYR A 512 -28.81 29.03 -25.70
C TYR A 512 -29.85 29.60 -24.73
N LEU A 513 -29.43 30.30 -23.67
CA LEU A 513 -30.34 30.70 -22.59
C LEU A 513 -31.17 31.92 -22.96
N LYS A 514 -30.56 32.94 -23.59
CA LYS A 514 -31.24 34.20 -23.93
C LYS A 514 -32.45 33.95 -24.83
N SER A 515 -32.30 33.10 -25.84
CA SER A 515 -33.39 32.72 -26.75
C SER A 515 -34.47 31.86 -26.11
N LEU A 516 -34.11 31.05 -25.09
CA LEU A 516 -35.06 30.23 -24.35
C LEU A 516 -35.92 31.13 -23.44
N GLN A 517 -35.28 32.07 -22.74
CA GLN A 517 -35.95 33.02 -21.86
C GLN A 517 -36.89 33.96 -22.61
N SER A 518 -36.56 34.38 -23.84
CA SER A 518 -37.43 35.24 -24.64
C SER A 518 -38.70 34.56 -25.15
N LYS A 519 -38.85 33.24 -24.95
CA LYS A 519 -40.03 32.45 -25.35
C LYS A 519 -40.90 32.03 -24.17
N LEU A 520 -40.46 32.32 -22.94
CA LEU A 520 -41.24 32.25 -21.71
C LEU A 520 -41.86 33.61 -21.45
#